data_AF-A0A4R6QNV0-F1
#
_entry.id   AF-A0A4R6QNV0-F1
#
_cell.length_a   1.000
_cell.length_b   1.000
_cell.length_c   1.000
_cell.angle_alpha   90.00
_cell.angle_beta   90.00
_cell.angle_gamma   90.00
#
_symmetry.space_group_name_H-M   'P 1'
#
loop_
_entity.id
_entity.type
_entity.pdbx_description
1 polymer ?
#
loop_
_entity_poly.entity_id
_entity_poly.type
_entity_poly.pdbx_seq_one_letter_code
_entity_poly.pdbx_strand_id
1 'polypeptide(L)' 'MSEQHSLMLGLRRDHTRTAGASRSPRLARVWTPAPTTGVKLLYGSAFRGANRAEPVNHTILEAPLPAAERV' A
#
# COMPACT_ATOMS: atom_id res chain seq x y z
N MET A 1 -16.06 32.10 0.00
CA MET A 1 -15.05 31.74 1.01
C MET A 1 -14.23 30.60 0.42
N SER A 2 -12.93 30.80 0.17
CA SER A 2 -12.07 29.76 -0.39
C SER A 2 -11.65 28.85 0.75
N GLU A 3 -12.11 27.61 0.75
CA GLU A 3 -11.68 26.57 1.70
C GLU A 3 -10.18 26.31 1.47
N GLN A 4 -9.33 26.97 2.27
CA GLN A 4 -7.88 26.82 2.23
C GLN A 4 -7.43 25.43 2.71
N HIS A 5 -8.34 24.66 3.30
CA HIS A 5 -8.08 23.35 3.86
C HIS A 5 -9.13 22.34 3.37
N SER A 6 -8.66 21.17 2.94
CA SER A 6 -9.51 20.03 2.66
C SER A 6 -9.00 18.83 3.43
N LEU A 7 -9.91 18.12 4.10
CA LEU A 7 -9.63 16.88 4.81
C LEU A 7 -10.43 15.76 4.14
N MET A 8 -9.74 14.69 3.75
CA MET A 8 -10.34 13.51 3.13
C MET A 8 -10.07 12.30 4.02
N LEU A 9 -11.14 11.61 4.40
CA LEU A 9 -11.12 10.36 5.15
C LEU A 9 -11.64 9.25 4.24
N GLY A 10 -10.94 8.13 4.22
CA GLY A 10 -11.31 6.97 3.42
C GLY A 10 -11.01 5.67 4.15
N LEU A 11 -11.88 4.69 3.95
CA LEU A 11 -11.66 3.33 4.41
C LEU A 11 -12.05 2.38 3.27
N ARG A 12 -11.12 1.53 2.85
CA ARG A 12 -11.41 0.45 1.90
C ARG A 12 -11.32 -0.88 2.61
N ARG A 13 -12.31 -1.75 2.37
CA ARG A 13 -12.29 -3.15 2.82
C ARG A 13 -12.23 -4.03 1.59
N ASP A 14 -11.19 -4.85 1.52
CA ASP A 14 -11.00 -5.83 0.46
C ASP A 14 -11.24 -7.23 1.04
N HIS A 15 -11.91 -8.08 0.27
CA HIS A 15 -12.05 -9.49 0.61
C HIS A 15 -11.66 -10.33 -0.61
N THR A 16 -10.66 -11.19 -0.44
CA THR A 16 -10.14 -12.05 -1.49
C THR A 16 -10.18 -13.48 -1.01
N ARG A 17 -10.43 -14.42 -1.94
CA ARG A 17 -10.45 -15.85 -1.61
C ARG A 17 -9.08 -16.36 -1.15
N THR A 18 -7.99 -15.74 -1.63
CA THR A 18 -6.62 -16.21 -1.39
C THR A 18 -5.93 -15.53 -0.21
N ALA A 19 -6.11 -14.22 -0.01
CA ALA A 19 -5.44 -13.45 1.06
C ALA A 19 -6.37 -13.04 2.20
N GLY A 20 -7.63 -13.49 2.20
CA GLY A 20 -8.60 -13.16 3.24
C GLY A 20 -9.10 -11.71 3.17
N ALA A 21 -9.46 -11.15 4.34
CA ALA A 21 -9.96 -9.78 4.46
C ALA A 21 -8.85 -8.79 4.83
N SER A 22 -8.79 -7.66 4.13
CA SER A 22 -7.85 -6.56 4.40
C SER A 22 -8.59 -5.23 4.55
N ARG A 23 -8.03 -4.33 5.35
CA ARG A 23 -8.55 -2.97 5.56
C ARG A 23 -7.45 -1.96 5.22
N SER A 24 -7.78 -1.00 4.36
CA SER A 24 -6.89 0.07 3.94
C SER A 24 -7.47 1.43 4.36
N PRO A 25 -7.19 1.92 5.59
CA PRO A 25 -7.50 3.30 5.97
C PRO A 25 -6.64 4.29 5.19
N ARG A 26 -7.22 5.43 4.84
CA ARG A 26 -6.57 6.55 4.13
C ARG A 26 -7.03 7.88 4.72
N LEU A 27 -6.07 8.75 4.92
CA LEU A 27 -6.22 10.12 5.40
C LEU A 27 -5.43 11.01 4.46
N ALA A 28 -6.07 12.04 3.92
CA ALA A 28 -5.37 13.08 3.18
C ALA A 28 -5.78 14.45 3.69
N ARG A 29 -4.80 15.35 3.81
CA ARG A 29 -5.02 16.75 4.13
C ARG A 29 -4.36 17.60 3.05
N VAL A 30 -5.14 18.46 2.43
CA VAL A 30 -4.66 19.47 1.48
C VAL A 30 -4.79 20.83 2.14
N TRP A 31 -3.72 21.62 2.09
CA TRP A 31 -3.70 22.97 2.60
C TRP A 31 -3.08 23.91 1.57
N THR A 32 -3.73 25.05 1.33
CA THR A 32 -3.28 26.08 0.40
C THR A 32 -3.00 27.36 1.18
N PRO A 33 -1.81 27.52 1.80
CA PRO A 33 -1.46 28.70 2.58
C PRO A 33 -1.44 30.01 1.78
N ALA A 34 -1.15 29.92 0.49
CA ALA A 34 -1.05 31.06 -0.42
C ALA A 34 -1.55 30.67 -1.82
N PRO A 35 -1.96 31.62 -2.67
CA PRO A 35 -2.55 31.32 -3.99
C PRO A 35 -1.70 30.42 -4.90
N THR A 36 -0.38 30.42 -4.71
CA THR A 36 0.58 29.65 -5.52
C THR A 36 1.25 28.50 -4.76
N THR A 37 0.88 28.26 -3.49
CA THR A 37 1.55 27.27 -2.64
C THR A 37 0.52 26.30 -2.06
N GLY A 38 0.72 25.01 -2.32
CA GLY A 38 -0.11 23.94 -1.80
C GLY A 38 0.72 22.87 -1.11
N VAL A 39 0.29 22.46 0.08
CA VAL A 39 0.86 21.37 0.86
C VAL A 39 -0.13 20.22 0.89
N LYS A 40 0.35 18.99 0.64
CA LYS A 40 -0.46 17.78 0.69
C LYS A 40 0.21 16.78 1.62
N LEU A 41 -0.53 16.34 2.63
CA LEU A 41 -0.14 15.25 3.51
C LEU A 41 -1.05 14.06 3.24
N LEU A 42 -0.46 12.89 2.97
CA LEU A 42 -1.19 11.65 2.74
C LEU A 42 -0.64 10.58 3.66
N TYR A 43 -1.54 9.90 4.36
CA TYR A 43 -1.22 8.76 5.20
C TYR A 43 -2.23 7.65 4.94
N GLY A 44 -1.77 6.43 4.75
CA GLY A 44 -2.65 5.30 4.57
C GLY A 44 -1.91 4.04 4.19
N SER A 45 -2.64 2.93 4.15
CA SER A 45 -2.11 1.66 3.69
C SER A 45 -2.62 1.30 2.30
N ALA A 46 -1.76 0.60 1.56
CA ALA A 46 -2.12 -0.05 0.31
C ALA A 46 -2.29 -1.55 0.56
N PHE A 47 -3.14 -2.19 -0.25
CA PHE A 47 -3.31 -3.64 -0.24
C PHE A 47 -3.08 -4.17 -1.65
N ARG A 48 -2.23 -5.20 -1.75
CA ARG A 48 -1.98 -6.00 -2.95
C ARG A 48 -2.22 -7.46 -2.60
N GLY A 49 -3.19 -8.09 -3.25
CA GLY A 49 -3.36 -9.54 -3.19
C GLY A 49 -2.33 -10.27 -4.06
N ALA A 50 -2.08 -11.55 -3.77
CA ALA A 50 -1.23 -12.41 -4.60
C ALA A 50 -1.81 -12.53 -6.02
N ASN A 51 -0.94 -12.57 -7.03
CA ASN A 51 -1.35 -12.90 -8.39
C ASN A 51 -1.62 -14.41 -8.54
N ARG A 52 -2.21 -14.87 -9.65
CA ARG A 52 -2.56 -16.31 -9.83
C ARG A 52 -1.37 -17.27 -9.86
N ALA A 53 -0.17 -16.78 -10.18
CA ALA A 53 1.06 -17.57 -10.29
C ALA A 53 1.91 -17.50 -9.01
N GLU A 54 1.61 -16.58 -8.09
CA GLU A 54 2.30 -16.41 -6.81
C GLU A 54 1.69 -17.37 -5.76
N PRO A 55 2.46 -18.31 -5.20
CA PRO A 55 2.00 -19.09 -4.06
C PRO A 55 1.80 -18.17 -2.85
N VAL A 56 0.65 -18.31 -2.18
CA VAL A 56 0.24 -17.49 -1.03
C VAL A 56 1.20 -17.66 0.17
N ASN A 57 1.89 -18.80 0.24
CA ASN A 57 2.90 -19.05 1.25
C ASN A 57 4.24 -18.45 0.80
N HIS A 58 4.68 -17.39 1.48
CA HIS A 58 6.08 -16.95 1.53
C HIS A 58 6.95 -17.99 2.26
N THR A 59 6.83 -19.28 1.91
CA THR A 59 7.93 -20.20 2.18
C THR A 59 9.04 -19.78 1.24
N ILE A 60 10.07 -19.16 1.80
CA ILE A 60 11.40 -19.22 1.20
C ILE A 60 11.61 -20.72 0.99
N LEU A 61 11.45 -21.19 -0.25
CA LEU A 61 12.03 -22.47 -0.62
C LEU A 61 13.52 -22.22 -0.35
N GLU A 62 14.04 -22.76 0.75
CA GLU A 62 15.48 -22.90 0.94
C GLU A 62 15.96 -23.71 -0.26
N ALA A 63 16.23 -23.00 -1.36
CA ALA A 63 16.99 -23.56 -2.45
C ALA A 63 18.31 -23.96 -1.80
N PRO A 64 18.74 -25.23 -1.93
CA PRO A 64 20.05 -25.64 -1.43
C PRO A 64 21.07 -24.62 -1.93
N LEU A 65 21.94 -24.14 -1.05
CA LEU A 65 23.04 -23.26 -1.47
C LEU A 65 23.71 -23.92 -2.69
N PRO A 66 23.92 -23.18 -3.79
CA PRO A 66 24.53 -23.75 -4.98
C PRO A 66 25.85 -24.42 -4.58
N ALA A 67 26.05 -25.66 -5.02
CA ALA A 67 27.30 -26.36 -4.75
C ALA A 67 28.45 -25.49 -5.26
N ALA A 68 29.51 -25.36 -4.45
CA ALA A 68 30.66 -24.53 -4.77
C ALA A 68 31.13 -24.84 -6.20
N GLU A 69 31.15 -23.82 -7.04
CA GLU A 69 31.63 -23.92 -8.42
C GLU A 69 33.08 -24.41 -8.38
N ARG A 70 33.35 -25.56 -9.01
CA ARG A 70 34.71 -26.11 -9.07
C ARG A 70 35.44 -25.42 -10.21
N VAL A 71 36.41 -24.60 -9.86
CA VAL A 71 37.43 -24.02 -10.76
C VAL A 71 38.52 -25.05 -11.03
#